data_AF-A0A9N9JTL4-F1
#
_entry.id   AF-A0A9N9JTL4-F1
#
_cell.length_a   1.000
_cell.length_b   1.000
_cell.length_c   1.000
_cell.angle_alpha   90.00
_cell.angle_beta   90.00
_cell.angle_gamma   90.00
#
_symmetry.space_group_name_H-M   'P 1'
#
loop_
_entity.id
_entity.type
_entity.pdbx_description
1 polymer ?
#
loop_
_entity_poly.entity_id
_entity_poly.type
_entity_poly.pdbx_seq_one_letter_code
_entity_poly.pdbx_strand_id
1 'polypeptide(L)'
;SHPRFMGDNFTKNLELVKEIEKIAEKKGVTASQLCLAWVLAQGENIVVIPGTKKIKYLEENVHASNVKLTTEELAEIRKIIDSIEITGNRYPEALQKVMYIILKTIFGSSTLHNTA
;
A
#
# COMPACT_ATOMS: atom_id res chain seq x y z
N SER A 1 -14.96 -9.95 -8.01
CA SER A 1 -13.97 -10.23 -6.95
C SER A 1 -12.67 -9.49 -7.28
N HIS A 2 -11.88 -9.10 -6.27
CA HIS A 2 -10.67 -8.30 -6.47
C HIS A 2 -9.47 -9.23 -6.78
N PRO A 3 -8.82 -9.14 -7.98
CA PRO A 3 -7.89 -10.17 -8.46
C PRO A 3 -6.68 -10.45 -7.56
N ARG A 4 -6.12 -9.42 -6.91
CA ARG A 4 -4.99 -9.55 -5.95
C ARG A 4 -5.28 -10.44 -4.73
N PHE A 5 -6.56 -10.69 -4.42
CA PHE A 5 -6.99 -11.42 -3.22
C PHE A 5 -7.66 -12.76 -3.55
N MET A 6 -7.36 -13.35 -4.71
CA MET A 6 -7.97 -14.60 -5.18
C MET A 6 -6.90 -15.63 -5.52
N GLY A 7 -7.14 -16.89 -5.15
CA GLY A 7 -6.30 -18.04 -5.51
C GLY A 7 -4.82 -17.81 -5.22
N ASP A 8 -3.97 -18.20 -6.17
CA ASP A 8 -2.52 -18.10 -6.03
C ASP A 8 -2.01 -16.66 -5.90
N ASN A 9 -2.74 -15.67 -6.42
CA ASN A 9 -2.35 -14.25 -6.27
C ASN A 9 -2.39 -13.83 -4.80
N PHE A 10 -3.37 -14.31 -4.03
CA PHE A 10 -3.46 -14.01 -2.61
C PHE A 10 -2.23 -14.55 -1.87
N THR A 11 -1.89 -15.83 -2.11
CA THR A 11 -0.75 -16.48 -1.47
C THR A 11 0.57 -15.79 -1.80
N LYS A 12 0.81 -15.45 -3.07
CA LYS A 12 2.01 -14.73 -3.50
C LYS A 12 2.09 -13.33 -2.88
N ASN A 13 1.00 -12.57 -2.94
CA ASN A 13 0.97 -11.21 -2.38
C ASN A 13 1.12 -11.20 -0.85
N LEU A 14 0.80 -12.31 -0.17
CA LEU A 14 0.98 -12.45 1.27
C LEU A 14 2.46 -12.51 1.67
N GLU A 15 3.37 -12.87 0.76
CA GLU A 15 4.82 -12.85 1.01
C GLU A 15 5.30 -11.44 1.36
N LEU A 16 4.81 -10.43 0.65
CA LEU A 16 5.08 -9.03 0.97
C LEU A 16 4.61 -8.67 2.38
N VAL A 17 3.41 -9.10 2.75
CA VAL A 17 2.86 -8.82 4.09
C VAL A 17 3.75 -9.41 5.17
N LYS A 18 4.21 -10.66 4.99
CA LYS A 18 5.09 -11.35 5.95
C LYS A 18 6.42 -10.64 6.14
N GLU A 19 7.04 -10.13 5.06
CA GLU A 19 8.31 -9.39 5.19
C GLU A 19 8.11 -8.05 5.92
N ILE A 20 7.00 -7.35 5.66
CA ILE A 20 6.64 -6.12 6.38
C ILE A 20 6.35 -6.41 7.86
N GLU A 21 5.68 -7.53 8.18
CA GLU A 21 5.44 -7.96 9.55
C GLU A 21 6.73 -8.18 10.33
N LYS A 22 7.78 -8.74 9.71
CA LYS A 22 9.09 -8.91 10.35
C LYS A 22 9.74 -7.59 10.75
N ILE A 23 9.65 -6.57 9.88
CA ILE A 23 10.17 -5.22 10.20
C ILE A 23 9.37 -4.61 11.34
N ALA A 24 8.04 -4.75 11.29
CA ALA A 24 7.16 -4.21 12.31
C ALA A 24 7.45 -4.85 13.68
N GLU A 25 7.63 -6.17 13.72
CA GLU A 25 8.00 -6.92 14.91
C GLU A 25 9.36 -6.47 15.46
N LYS A 26 10.39 -6.39 14.60
CA LYS A 26 11.74 -5.91 14.99
C LYS A 26 11.70 -4.50 15.60
N LYS A 27 10.80 -3.64 15.11
CA LYS A 27 10.62 -2.26 15.60
C LYS A 27 9.68 -2.16 16.81
N GLY A 28 8.90 -3.21 17.10
CA GLY A 28 7.92 -3.23 18.19
C GLY A 28 6.63 -2.46 17.88
N VAL A 29 6.20 -2.40 16.62
CA VAL A 29 4.97 -1.73 16.17
C VAL A 29 4.08 -2.69 15.39
N THR A 30 2.81 -2.34 15.16
CA THR A 30 1.95 -3.16 14.29
C THR A 30 2.30 -2.95 12.81
N ALA A 31 2.00 -3.93 11.95
CA ALA A 31 2.18 -3.78 10.51
C ALA A 31 1.36 -2.61 9.94
N SER A 32 0.17 -2.33 10.50
CA SER A 32 -0.63 -1.16 10.13
C SER A 32 0.10 0.14 10.46
N GLN A 33 0.65 0.25 11.67
CA GLN A 33 1.42 1.42 12.09
C GLN A 33 2.67 1.62 11.23
N LEU A 34 3.40 0.55 10.94
CA LEU A 34 4.57 0.61 10.07
C LEU A 34 4.22 1.13 8.67
N CYS A 35 3.14 0.60 8.08
CA CYS A 35 2.66 1.04 6.76
C CYS A 35 2.29 2.53 6.76
N LEU A 36 1.53 2.99 7.75
CA LEU A 36 1.11 4.39 7.85
C LEU A 36 2.31 5.33 8.08
N ALA A 37 3.26 4.93 8.93
CA ALA A 37 4.50 5.66 9.16
C ALA A 37 5.34 5.77 7.88
N TRP A 38 5.41 4.71 7.08
CA TRP A 38 6.11 4.71 5.80
C TRP A 38 5.48 5.69 4.81
N VAL A 39 4.15 5.76 4.73
CA VAL A 39 3.45 6.74 3.88
C VAL A 39 3.75 8.17 4.33
N LEU A 40 3.66 8.44 5.63
CA LEU A 40 3.98 9.75 6.21
C LEU A 40 5.43 10.16 5.96
N ALA A 41 6.36 9.20 5.88
CA ALA A 41 7.76 9.45 5.60
C ALA A 41 8.07 9.83 4.14
N GLN A 42 7.11 9.70 3.21
CA GLN A 42 7.35 10.03 1.78
C GLN A 42 7.37 11.54 1.50
N GLY A 43 7.00 12.39 2.47
CA GLY A 43 7.07 13.84 2.33
C GLY A 43 6.31 14.61 3.40
N GLU A 44 6.76 15.84 3.69
CA GLU A 44 6.19 16.69 4.75
C GLU A 44 4.74 17.13 4.47
N ASN A 45 4.33 17.14 3.20
CA ASN A 45 2.99 17.53 2.76
C ASN A 45 2.03 16.33 2.61
N ILE A 46 2.37 15.19 3.20
CA ILE A 46 1.55 13.97 3.12
C ILE A 46 0.73 13.81 4.39
N VAL A 47 -0.59 13.67 4.20
CA VAL A 47 -1.53 13.39 5.28
C VAL A 47 -2.19 12.03 5.03
N VAL A 48 -2.14 11.14 6.02
CA VAL A 48 -2.85 9.86 5.96
C VAL A 48 -4.26 10.00 6.51
N ILE A 49 -5.25 9.43 5.81
CA ILE A 49 -6.66 9.43 6.20
C ILE A 49 -7.21 8.00 6.34
N PRO A 50 -6.64 7.17 7.24
CA PRO A 50 -7.05 5.77 7.36
C PRO A 50 -8.44 5.65 7.97
N GLY A 51 -9.37 5.03 7.24
CA GLY A 51 -10.72 4.75 7.72
C GLY A 51 -10.79 3.51 8.61
N THR A 52 -11.59 3.57 9.67
CA THR A 52 -11.90 2.42 10.53
C THR A 52 -13.28 2.57 11.17
N LYS A 53 -13.90 1.46 11.55
CA LYS A 53 -15.17 1.41 12.29
C LYS A 53 -14.99 1.11 13.79
N LYS A 54 -13.77 0.85 14.25
CA LYS A 54 -13.49 0.44 15.64
C LYS A 54 -12.50 1.39 16.29
N ILE A 55 -12.80 1.83 17.51
CA ILE A 55 -11.99 2.79 18.29
C ILE A 55 -10.55 2.27 18.49
N LYS A 56 -10.39 0.99 18.84
CA LYS A 56 -9.06 0.37 18.99
C LYS A 56 -8.13 0.62 17.78
N TYR A 57 -8.66 0.50 16.56
CA TYR A 57 -7.88 0.72 15.35
C TYR A 57 -7.71 2.21 15.03
N LEU A 58 -8.63 3.07 15.48
CA LEU A 58 -8.45 4.52 15.39
C LEU A 58 -7.24 4.93 16.23
N GLU A 59 -7.18 4.47 17.47
CA GLU A 59 -6.06 4.71 18.39
C GLU A 59 -4.75 4.16 17.80
N GLU A 60 -4.76 2.92 17.31
CA GLU A 60 -3.61 2.32 16.64
C GLU A 60 -3.11 3.16 15.45
N ASN A 61 -4.03 3.60 14.57
CA ASN A 61 -3.71 4.41 13.39
C ASN A 61 -3.16 5.79 13.77
N VAL A 62 -3.72 6.44 14.81
CA VAL A 62 -3.23 7.74 15.30
C VAL A 62 -1.80 7.61 15.82
N HIS A 63 -1.51 6.55 16.58
CA HIS A 63 -0.17 6.30 17.11
C HIS A 63 0.89 6.02 16.03
N ALA A 64 0.50 5.67 14.80
CA ALA A 64 1.44 5.52 13.69
C ALA A 64 2.24 6.80 13.40
N SER A 65 1.67 7.99 13.65
CA SER A 65 2.37 9.27 13.47
C SER A 65 3.58 9.48 14.39
N ASN A 66 3.63 8.73 15.51
CA ASN A 66 4.75 8.74 16.46
C ASN A 66 5.87 7.78 16.04
N VAL A 67 5.63 6.89 15.09
CA VAL A 67 6.63 5.94 14.60
C VAL A 67 7.58 6.67 13.65
N LYS A 68 8.84 6.81 14.05
CA LYS A 68 9.91 7.38 13.22
C LYS A 68 10.69 6.26 12.55
N LEU A 69 10.76 6.30 11.22
CA LEU A 69 11.55 5.36 10.42
C LEU A 69 12.93 5.96 10.13
N THR A 70 13.98 5.18 10.36
CA THR A 70 15.33 5.57 9.99
C THR A 70 15.54 5.46 8.49
N THR A 71 16.59 6.08 7.96
CA THR A 71 16.96 5.97 6.54
C THR A 71 17.19 4.51 6.14
N GLU A 72 17.77 3.71 7.03
CA GLU A 72 18.04 2.29 6.81
C GLU A 72 16.73 1.48 6.75
N GLU A 73 15.80 1.73 7.65
CA GLU A 73 14.48 1.07 7.64
C GLU A 73 13.68 1.44 6.38
N LEU A 74 13.73 2.71 5.95
CA LEU A 74 13.09 3.15 4.71
C LEU A 74 13.69 2.45 3.48
N ALA A 75 15.02 2.32 3.45
CA ALA A 75 15.71 1.60 2.38
C ALA A 75 15.39 0.09 2.40
N GLU A 76 15.29 -0.52 3.58
CA GLU A 76 14.91 -1.92 3.75
C GLU A 76 13.49 -2.18 3.24
N ILE A 77 12.51 -1.34 3.64
CA ILE A 77 11.13 -1.42 3.17
C ILE A 77 11.07 -1.27 1.65
N ARG A 78 11.80 -0.29 1.10
CA ARG A 78 11.83 -0.06 -0.36
C ARG A 78 12.36 -1.28 -1.11
N LYS A 79 13.47 -1.86 -0.63
CA LYS A 79 14.08 -3.05 -1.21
C LYS A 79 13.11 -4.24 -1.21
N ILE A 80 12.36 -4.44 -0.13
CA ILE A 80 11.35 -5.51 -0.05
C ILE A 80 10.26 -5.29 -1.10
N ILE A 81 9.69 -4.07 -1.16
CA ILE A 81 8.62 -3.73 -2.11
C ILE A 81 9.08 -3.96 -3.55
N ASP A 82 10.31 -3.53 -3.89
CA ASP A 82 10.84 -3.67 -5.25
C ASP A 82 11.23 -5.13 -5.59
N SER A 83 11.43 -5.99 -4.58
CA SER A 83 11.80 -7.40 -4.76
C SER A 83 10.61 -8.34 -4.97
N ILE A 84 9.38 -7.90 -4.65
CA ILE A 84 8.19 -8.74 -4.68
C ILE A 84 7.23 -8.23 -5.75
N GLU A 85 6.99 -9.07 -6.77
CA GLU A 85 6.00 -8.77 -7.80
C GLU A 85 4.58 -8.92 -7.25
N ILE A 86 3.79 -7.83 -7.31
CA ILE A 86 2.38 -7.87 -6.91
C ILE A 86 1.55 -8.48 -8.04
N THR A 87 1.02 -9.67 -7.79
CA THR A 87 0.27 -10.46 -8.78
C THR A 87 -1.23 -10.16 -8.76
N GLY A 88 -1.83 -10.15 -9.95
CA GLY A 88 -3.24 -9.83 -10.16
C GLY A 88 -3.52 -8.33 -10.30
N ASN A 89 -4.48 -8.02 -11.18
CA ASN A 89 -4.87 -6.63 -11.46
C ASN A 89 -5.42 -5.93 -10.21
N ARG A 90 -5.09 -4.64 -10.08
CA ARG A 90 -5.60 -3.78 -9.01
C ARG A 90 -7.13 -3.65 -9.03
N TYR A 91 -7.73 -3.71 -10.21
CA TYR A 91 -9.18 -3.69 -10.38
C TYR A 91 -9.63 -4.93 -11.15
N PRO A 92 -10.86 -5.41 -10.92
CA PRO A 92 -11.51 -6.36 -11.82
C PRO A 92 -11.54 -5.79 -13.24
N GLU A 93 -11.40 -6.66 -14.25
CA GLU A 93 -11.25 -6.25 -15.66
C GLU A 93 -12.37 -5.29 -16.13
N ALA A 94 -13.62 -5.57 -15.78
CA ALA A 94 -14.75 -4.70 -16.12
C ALA A 94 -14.60 -3.28 -15.53
N LEU A 95 -14.19 -3.17 -14.26
CA LEU A 95 -13.94 -1.87 -13.62
C LEU A 95 -12.70 -1.19 -14.17
N GLN A 96 -11.66 -1.94 -14.54
CA GLN A 96 -10.46 -1.41 -15.18
C GLN A 96 -10.78 -0.79 -16.55
N LYS A 97 -11.62 -1.44 -17.36
CA LYS A 97 -12.12 -0.91 -18.63
C LYS A 97 -12.91 0.39 -18.43
N VAL A 98 -13.82 0.41 -17.45
CA VAL A 98 -14.59 1.62 -17.10
C VAL A 98 -13.67 2.76 -16.67
N MET A 99 -12.71 2.49 -15.78
CA MET A 99 -11.73 3.49 -15.33
C MET A 99 -10.93 4.06 -16.51
N TYR A 100 -10.47 3.20 -17.42
CA TYR A 100 -9.77 3.60 -18.63
C TYR A 100 -10.62 4.53 -19.51
N ILE A 101 -11.90 4.21 -19.71
CA ILE A 101 -12.83 5.06 -20.49
C ILE A 101 -13.03 6.41 -19.81
N ILE A 102 -13.28 6.43 -18.49
CA ILE A 102 -13.48 7.66 -17.71
C ILE A 102 -12.24 8.55 -17.81
N LEU A 103 -11.05 7.99 -17.53
CA LEU A 103 -9.81 8.74 -17.58
C LEU A 103 -9.52 9.27 -18.99
N LYS A 104 -9.76 8.47 -20.04
CA LYS A 104 -9.61 8.89 -21.44
C LYS A 104 -10.57 10.03 -21.82
N THR A 105 -11.77 10.02 -21.25
CA THR A 105 -12.80 11.05 -21.51
C THR A 105 -12.49 12.35 -20.78
N ILE A 106 -12.03 12.27 -19.52
CA ILE A 106 -11.74 13.46 -18.70
C ILE A 106 -10.39 14.09 -19.08
N PHE A 107 -9.36 13.28 -19.31
CA PHE A 107 -7.97 13.76 -19.45
C PHE A 107 -7.38 13.61 -20.86
N GLY A 108 -8.14 13.05 -21.82
CA GLY A 108 -7.65 12.81 -23.19
C GLY A 108 -6.78 11.55 -23.31
N SER A 109 -6.58 11.08 -24.55
CA SER A 109 -5.95 9.78 -24.85
C SER A 109 -4.42 9.75 -24.71
N SER A 110 -3.77 10.91 -24.72
CA SER A 110 -2.31 11.06 -24.70
C SER A 110 -1.68 10.86 -23.32
N THR A 111 -2.48 10.86 -22.26
CA THR A 111 -2.02 10.97 -20.86
C THR A 111 -1.91 9.61 -20.15
N LEU A 112 -2.26 8.52 -20.81
CA LEU A 112 -2.44 7.19 -20.20
C LEU A 112 -1.26 6.21 -20.36
N HIS A 113 -0.16 6.61 -21.01
CA HIS A 113 0.95 5.69 -21.32
C HIS A 113 1.88 5.40 -20.12
N ASN A 114 1.69 6.03 -18.96
CA ASN A 114 2.64 5.96 -17.84
C ASN A 114 2.11 5.26 -16.58
N THR A 115 1.05 4.46 -16.69
CA THR A 115 0.49 3.70 -15.56
C THR A 115 0.17 2.26 -15.95
N ALA A 116 1.19 1.54 -16.42
CA ALA A 116 1.19 0.08 -16.52
C ALA A 116 2.12 -0.47 -15.43
#